data_AF-A0A0D0FXZ6-F1
#
_entry.id   AF-A0A0D0FXZ6-F1
#
_cell.length_a   1.000
_cell.length_b   1.000
_cell.length_c   1.000
_cell.angle_alpha   90.00
_cell.angle_beta   90.00
_cell.angle_gamma   90.00
#
_symmetry.space_group_name_H-M   'P 1'
#
loop_
_entity.id
_entity.type
_entity.pdbx_description
1 polymer ?
#
loop_
_entity_poly.entity_id
_entity_poly.type
_entity_poly.pdbx_seq_one_letter_code
_entity_poly.pdbx_strand_id
1 'polypeptide(L)'
;METLNDFIDFLQNISPEDKSGSKAPAEYNGVFSFLLGKQDNENTITGPQIHHCIDIYLDAVVACRKNDFKEADRLFEMADGLFDTIPESHVLPKLFKLSAWGNYYYKVARWEEAIALMKEGLLLSAELERNGYPILIFRRIEQIQNISRIYQKMGDLEKANNLIKNIITFIYSGHAEGLIIEDWNHELIRAVALVQENAMDSVFNQLASLNSALMYTGEYDNVYFNTHIFQPLLADMPADLYNRAIAHNWMYVKASYFNDPEEVYFENLKAFFGDTEISAAYDHFKANLLEQVIFYLNKDDKERTSLAIAQIQQYAEAHLKDFLGKPVRIASGKDLFLKVAV
;
A
#
# COMPACT_ATOMS: atom_id res chain seq x y z
N MET A 1 -14.92 -18.96 23.15
CA MET A 1 -16.28 -19.20 22.57
C MET A 1 -17.34 -18.22 23.08
N GLU A 2 -17.48 -18.01 24.40
CA GLU A 2 -18.42 -16.99 24.92
C GLU A 2 -18.00 -15.57 24.50
N THR A 3 -16.70 -15.26 24.64
CA THR A 3 -16.01 -14.06 24.14
C THR A 3 -16.23 -13.79 22.65
N LEU A 4 -16.12 -14.84 21.82
CA LEU A 4 -16.35 -14.74 20.38
C LEU A 4 -17.82 -14.41 20.06
N ASN A 5 -18.78 -15.07 20.72
CA ASN A 5 -20.18 -14.78 20.51
C ASN A 5 -20.52 -13.35 20.93
N ASP A 6 -19.98 -12.90 22.08
CA ASP A 6 -20.10 -11.51 22.52
C ASP A 6 -19.53 -10.51 21.50
N PHE A 7 -18.39 -10.82 20.88
CA PHE A 7 -17.84 -9.99 19.81
C PHE A 7 -18.72 -9.96 18.55
N ILE A 8 -19.29 -11.10 18.14
CA ILE A 8 -20.21 -11.15 16.99
C ILE A 8 -21.48 -10.36 17.27
N ASP A 9 -22.05 -10.51 18.48
CA ASP A 9 -23.21 -9.74 18.91
C ASP A 9 -22.88 -8.24 18.95
N PHE A 10 -21.68 -7.87 19.43
CA PHE A 10 -21.20 -6.49 19.37
C PHE A 10 -21.15 -5.96 17.93
N LEU A 11 -20.59 -6.71 16.97
CA LEU A 11 -20.55 -6.31 15.55
C LEU A 11 -21.95 -6.11 14.96
N GLN A 12 -22.94 -6.89 15.40
CA GLN A 12 -24.33 -6.75 14.93
C GLN A 12 -25.03 -5.53 15.51
N ASN A 13 -24.60 -5.05 16.67
CA ASN A 13 -25.23 -3.95 17.39
C ASN A 13 -24.52 -2.61 17.23
N ILE A 14 -23.29 -2.59 16.72
CA ILE A 14 -22.62 -1.33 16.41
C ILE A 14 -23.27 -0.70 15.16
N SER A 15 -23.89 0.46 15.34
CA SER A 15 -24.52 1.18 14.23
C SER A 15 -23.45 1.60 13.23
N PRO A 16 -23.64 1.35 11.92
CA PRO A 16 -22.84 2.07 10.94
C PRO A 16 -23.11 3.55 11.13
N GLU A 17 -22.06 4.31 11.40
CA GLU A 17 -22.15 5.75 11.29
C GLU A 17 -22.43 6.12 9.83
N ASP A 18 -23.30 7.10 9.61
CA ASP A 18 -23.46 7.77 8.33
C ASP A 18 -22.16 8.55 8.02
N LYS A 19 -21.11 7.84 7.58
CA LYS A 19 -19.80 8.41 7.21
C LYS A 19 -19.84 9.08 5.84
N SER A 20 -20.89 9.88 5.60
CA SER A 20 -21.11 10.70 4.42
C SER A 20 -20.20 11.93 4.45
N GLY A 21 -18.88 11.76 4.26
CA GLY A 21 -17.95 12.90 4.44
C GLY A 21 -16.70 12.94 3.57
N SER A 22 -15.95 11.84 3.43
CA SER A 22 -14.65 11.92 2.76
C SER A 22 -14.77 11.62 1.28
N LYS A 23 -14.83 12.66 0.44
CA LYS A 23 -14.47 12.50 -0.97
C LYS A 23 -13.01 12.04 -1.03
N ALA A 24 -12.75 11.00 -1.83
CA ALA A 24 -11.38 10.63 -2.15
C ALA A 24 -10.64 11.88 -2.68
N PRO A 25 -9.42 12.17 -2.21
CA PRO A 25 -8.67 13.30 -2.70
C PRO A 25 -8.51 13.20 -4.22
N ALA A 26 -8.73 14.33 -4.91
CA ALA A 26 -8.61 14.43 -6.35
C ALA A 26 -7.19 14.05 -6.81
N GLU A 27 -7.11 13.45 -7.99
CA GLU A 27 -5.91 12.84 -8.58
C GLU A 27 -4.68 13.78 -8.64
N TYR A 28 -3.51 13.14 -8.66
CA TYR A 28 -2.11 13.58 -8.53
C TYR A 28 -1.60 14.72 -9.44
N ASN A 29 -2.45 15.60 -9.95
CA ASN A 29 -2.06 16.66 -10.89
C ASN A 29 -1.06 17.68 -10.30
N GLY A 30 -1.06 17.88 -8.99
CA GLY A 30 -0.16 18.86 -8.34
C GLY A 30 1.32 18.51 -8.41
N VAL A 31 1.68 17.21 -8.37
CA VAL A 31 3.10 16.78 -8.43
C VAL A 31 3.68 17.03 -9.82
N PHE A 32 2.89 16.76 -10.88
CA PHE A 32 3.33 16.97 -12.26
C PHE A 32 3.56 18.44 -12.57
N SER A 33 2.60 19.31 -12.20
CA SER A 33 2.74 20.75 -12.38
C SER A 33 3.94 21.32 -11.64
N PHE A 34 4.27 20.78 -10.45
CA PHE A 34 5.49 21.18 -9.72
C PHE A 34 6.78 20.75 -10.44
N LEU A 35 6.86 19.49 -10.86
CA LEU A 35 8.06 18.94 -11.53
C LEU A 35 8.33 19.67 -12.85
N LEU A 36 7.28 19.97 -13.61
CA LEU A 36 7.41 20.60 -14.93
C LEU A 36 7.66 22.11 -14.81
N GLY A 37 6.99 22.81 -13.87
CA GLY A 37 7.27 24.23 -13.61
C GLY A 37 8.70 24.52 -13.15
N LYS A 38 9.42 23.52 -12.60
CA LYS A 38 10.85 23.63 -12.27
C LYS A 38 11.75 23.48 -13.50
N GLN A 39 11.39 22.66 -14.48
CA GLN A 39 12.11 22.54 -15.76
C GLN A 39 11.83 23.71 -16.70
N ASP A 40 10.58 24.20 -16.74
CA ASP A 40 10.13 25.27 -17.64
C ASP A 40 10.70 26.66 -17.32
N ASN A 41 11.32 26.84 -16.15
CA ASN A 41 12.10 28.06 -15.86
C ASN A 41 13.31 28.23 -16.80
N GLU A 42 13.60 27.22 -17.64
CA GLU A 42 14.56 27.27 -18.75
C GLU A 42 13.83 27.45 -20.10
N ASN A 43 13.36 28.66 -20.40
CA ASN A 43 12.73 29.16 -21.66
C ASN A 43 12.94 28.32 -22.94
N THR A 44 12.22 27.20 -23.12
CA THR A 44 12.39 26.35 -24.32
C THR A 44 11.06 25.83 -24.85
N ILE A 45 10.98 25.71 -26.19
CA ILE A 45 9.85 25.17 -26.97
C ILE A 45 9.54 23.70 -26.61
N THR A 46 10.42 23.05 -25.84
CA THR A 46 10.37 21.63 -25.48
C THR A 46 9.38 21.29 -24.37
N GLY A 47 8.92 22.25 -23.56
CA GLY A 47 7.98 22.01 -22.45
C GLY A 47 6.68 21.29 -22.89
N PRO A 48 5.92 21.81 -23.87
CA PRO A 48 4.72 21.13 -24.37
C PRO A 48 4.97 19.72 -24.92
N GLN A 49 6.14 19.49 -25.52
CA GLN A 49 6.52 18.20 -26.07
C GLN A 49 6.83 17.17 -24.97
N ILE A 50 7.52 17.61 -23.91
CA ILE A 50 7.79 16.84 -22.69
C ILE A 50 6.47 16.45 -22.02
N HIS A 51 5.55 17.40 -21.84
CA HIS A 51 4.22 17.16 -21.29
C HIS A 51 3.47 16.10 -22.10
N HIS A 52 3.41 16.29 -23.43
CA HIS A 52 2.72 15.36 -24.30
C HIS A 52 3.32 13.95 -24.24
N CYS A 53 4.65 13.82 -24.21
CA CYS A 53 5.33 12.53 -24.05
C CYS A 53 4.96 11.84 -22.73
N ILE A 54 4.97 12.59 -21.62
CA ILE A 54 4.60 12.07 -20.30
C ILE A 54 3.13 11.63 -20.28
N ASP A 55 2.23 12.42 -20.84
CA ASP A 55 0.80 12.11 -20.90
C ASP A 55 0.55 10.79 -21.66
N ILE A 56 1.24 10.56 -22.79
CA ILE A 56 1.11 9.30 -23.53
C ILE A 56 1.62 8.10 -22.71
N TYR A 57 2.74 8.23 -21.98
CA TYR A 57 3.18 7.17 -21.06
C TYR A 57 2.17 6.90 -19.94
N LEU A 58 1.52 7.94 -19.41
CA LEU A 58 0.47 7.78 -18.39
C LEU A 58 -0.76 7.08 -18.97
N ASP A 59 -1.18 7.44 -20.19
CA ASP A 59 -2.27 6.75 -20.90
C ASP A 59 -1.93 5.28 -21.14
N ALA A 60 -0.68 4.96 -21.48
CA ALA A 60 -0.21 3.58 -21.62
C ALA A 60 -0.34 2.80 -20.30
N VAL A 61 0.00 3.42 -19.16
CA VAL A 61 -0.21 2.83 -17.83
C VAL A 61 -1.70 2.62 -17.53
N VAL A 62 -2.57 3.56 -17.93
CA VAL A 62 -4.03 3.40 -17.80
C VAL A 62 -4.53 2.22 -18.63
N ALA A 63 -4.05 2.05 -19.86
CA ALA A 63 -4.36 0.90 -20.71
C ALA A 63 -3.88 -0.42 -20.05
N CYS A 64 -2.66 -0.45 -19.51
CA CYS A 64 -2.13 -1.59 -18.74
C CYS A 64 -3.03 -1.95 -17.54
N ARG A 65 -3.53 -0.95 -16.80
CA ARG A 65 -4.44 -1.17 -15.66
C ARG A 65 -5.78 -1.79 -16.09
N LYS A 66 -6.22 -1.52 -17.31
CA LYS A 66 -7.41 -2.11 -17.93
C LYS A 66 -7.15 -3.46 -18.60
N ASN A 67 -5.92 -3.97 -18.57
CA ASN A 67 -5.45 -5.14 -19.30
C ASN A 67 -5.62 -5.03 -20.83
N ASP A 68 -5.63 -3.82 -21.38
CA ASP A 68 -5.64 -3.58 -22.84
C ASP A 68 -4.19 -3.44 -23.34
N PHE A 69 -3.48 -4.57 -23.40
CA PHE A 69 -2.05 -4.58 -23.73
C PHE A 69 -1.77 -4.15 -25.17
N LYS A 70 -2.70 -4.38 -26.09
CA LYS A 70 -2.56 -3.94 -27.49
C LYS A 70 -2.54 -2.42 -27.57
N GLU A 71 -3.46 -1.75 -26.88
CA GLU A 71 -3.46 -0.30 -26.83
C GLU A 71 -2.26 0.26 -26.04
N ALA A 72 -1.87 -0.42 -24.95
CA ALA A 72 -0.68 -0.05 -24.21
C ALA A 72 0.58 -0.07 -25.10
N ASP A 73 0.81 -1.14 -25.85
CA ASP A 73 1.96 -1.27 -26.78
C ASP A 73 1.96 -0.13 -27.81
N ARG A 74 0.80 0.17 -28.42
CA ARG A 74 0.67 1.28 -29.38
C ARG A 74 1.02 2.63 -28.76
N LEU A 75 0.58 2.88 -27.53
CA LEU A 75 0.87 4.11 -26.80
C LEU A 75 2.34 4.18 -26.41
N PHE A 76 2.96 3.07 -26.01
CA PHE A 76 4.39 3.00 -25.73
C PHE A 76 5.25 3.30 -26.96
N GLU A 77 4.95 2.69 -28.12
CA GLU A 77 5.65 2.98 -29.37
C GLU A 77 5.57 4.47 -29.74
N MET A 78 4.39 5.07 -29.56
CA MET A 78 4.17 6.50 -29.82
C MET A 78 4.95 7.38 -28.83
N ALA A 79 4.93 7.05 -27.53
CA ALA A 79 5.64 7.78 -26.50
C ALA A 79 7.17 7.67 -26.67
N ASP A 80 7.67 6.48 -27.00
CA ASP A 80 9.09 6.24 -27.25
C ASP A 80 9.58 7.00 -28.49
N GLY A 81 8.80 6.99 -29.58
CA GLY A 81 9.12 7.79 -30.76
C GLY A 81 9.18 9.30 -30.47
N LEU A 82 8.31 9.80 -29.58
CA LEU A 82 8.37 11.19 -29.13
C LEU A 82 9.54 11.44 -28.18
N PHE A 83 9.81 10.51 -27.26
CA PHE A 83 10.93 10.58 -26.32
C PHE A 83 12.27 10.71 -27.03
N ASP A 84 12.49 9.96 -28.12
CA ASP A 84 13.74 9.98 -28.90
C ASP A 84 14.01 11.34 -29.57
N THR A 85 13.01 12.22 -29.63
CA THR A 85 13.15 13.59 -30.16
C THR A 85 13.40 14.64 -29.07
N ILE A 86 13.30 14.26 -27.80
CA ILE A 86 13.54 15.15 -26.65
C ILE A 86 15.04 15.12 -26.31
N PRO A 87 15.71 16.28 -26.15
CA PRO A 87 17.13 16.32 -25.78
C PRO A 87 17.43 15.56 -24.48
N GLU A 88 18.53 14.80 -24.44
CA GLU A 88 18.93 13.98 -23.28
C GLU A 88 19.11 14.78 -21.97
N SER A 89 19.35 16.10 -22.07
CA SER A 89 19.38 17.00 -20.91
C SER A 89 18.06 17.04 -20.14
N HIS A 90 16.94 16.71 -20.79
CA HIS A 90 15.63 16.61 -20.14
C HIS A 90 15.41 15.19 -19.60
N VAL A 91 15.88 14.96 -18.39
CA VAL A 91 15.83 13.64 -17.74
C VAL A 91 14.46 13.27 -17.14
N LEU A 92 13.52 14.22 -17.07
CA LEU A 92 12.20 13.97 -16.47
C LEU A 92 11.35 12.97 -17.27
N PRO A 93 11.16 13.10 -18.59
CA PRO A 93 10.51 12.06 -19.41
C PRO A 93 11.11 10.66 -19.23
N LYS A 94 12.43 10.56 -19.01
CA LYS A 94 13.08 9.26 -18.78
C LYS A 94 12.54 8.60 -17.51
N LEU A 95 12.33 9.35 -16.43
CA LEU A 95 11.74 8.83 -15.19
C LEU A 95 10.33 8.25 -15.41
N PHE A 96 9.54 8.89 -16.26
CA PHE A 96 8.19 8.43 -16.62
C PHE A 96 8.24 7.19 -17.51
N LYS A 97 9.09 7.19 -18.54
CA LYS A 97 9.37 6.03 -19.39
C LYS A 97 9.70 4.80 -18.56
N LEU A 98 10.67 4.91 -17.65
CA LEU A 98 11.10 3.81 -16.77
C LEU A 98 9.95 3.27 -15.91
N SER A 99 9.14 4.17 -15.34
CA SER A 99 8.02 3.79 -14.48
C SER A 99 6.89 3.12 -15.27
N ALA A 100 6.59 3.63 -16.47
CA ALA A 100 5.54 3.12 -17.33
C ALA A 100 5.89 1.74 -17.90
N TRP A 101 7.10 1.57 -18.44
CA TRP A 101 7.59 0.27 -18.90
C TRP A 101 7.74 -0.73 -17.74
N GLY A 102 8.20 -0.28 -16.57
CA GLY A 102 8.24 -1.12 -15.38
C GLY A 102 6.85 -1.62 -14.97
N ASN A 103 5.81 -0.78 -15.08
CA ASN A 103 4.42 -1.20 -14.84
C ASN A 103 3.94 -2.20 -15.89
N TYR A 104 4.26 -1.97 -17.17
CA TYR A 104 3.91 -2.90 -18.25
C TYR A 104 4.52 -4.28 -18.00
N TYR A 105 5.83 -4.36 -17.74
CA TYR A 105 6.52 -5.63 -17.48
C TYR A 105 6.00 -6.34 -16.22
N TYR A 106 5.62 -5.58 -15.19
CA TYR A 106 4.87 -6.15 -14.08
C TYR A 106 3.54 -6.76 -14.54
N LYS A 107 2.75 -6.07 -15.37
CA LYS A 107 1.46 -6.62 -15.81
C LYS A 107 1.58 -7.87 -16.70
N VAL A 108 2.67 -8.01 -17.45
CA VAL A 108 2.92 -9.18 -18.31
C VAL A 108 3.84 -10.23 -17.66
N ALA A 109 4.00 -10.19 -16.34
CA ALA A 109 4.78 -11.16 -15.56
C ALA A 109 6.29 -11.26 -15.89
N ARG A 110 6.87 -10.19 -16.44
CA ARG A 110 8.32 -10.05 -16.68
C ARG A 110 8.97 -9.35 -15.49
N TRP A 111 9.01 -10.06 -14.36
CA TRP A 111 9.30 -9.48 -13.04
C TRP A 111 10.70 -8.87 -12.90
N GLU A 112 11.73 -9.54 -13.42
CA GLU A 112 13.12 -9.10 -13.30
C GLU A 112 13.34 -7.79 -14.06
N GLU A 113 12.74 -7.66 -15.23
CA GLU A 113 12.77 -6.45 -16.05
C GLU A 113 12.01 -5.31 -15.39
N ALA A 114 10.83 -5.60 -14.83
CA ALA A 114 10.06 -4.63 -14.06
C ALA A 114 10.89 -4.09 -12.87
N ILE A 115 11.56 -4.98 -12.12
CA ILE A 115 12.43 -4.58 -11.01
C ILE A 115 13.62 -3.76 -11.50
N ALA A 116 14.28 -4.16 -12.59
CA ALA A 116 15.43 -3.44 -13.13
C ALA A 116 15.06 -2.00 -13.49
N LEU A 117 13.95 -1.80 -14.22
CA LEU A 117 13.47 -0.47 -14.59
C LEU A 117 13.04 0.36 -13.37
N MET A 118 12.36 -0.25 -12.40
CA MET A 118 11.96 0.45 -11.17
C MET A 118 13.18 0.87 -10.33
N LYS A 119 14.24 0.06 -10.28
CA LYS A 119 15.51 0.41 -9.62
C LYS A 119 16.24 1.54 -10.33
N GLU A 120 16.30 1.51 -11.66
CA GLU A 120 16.86 2.63 -12.44
C GLU A 120 16.04 3.91 -12.20
N GLY A 121 14.71 3.81 -12.21
CA GLY A 121 13.81 4.92 -11.91
C GLY A 121 14.02 5.47 -10.50
N LEU A 122 14.28 4.60 -9.51
CA LEU A 122 14.56 4.99 -8.13
C LEU A 122 15.87 5.78 -8.01
N LEU A 123 16.93 5.34 -8.69
CA LEU A 123 18.22 6.03 -8.74
C LEU A 123 18.10 7.41 -9.42
N LEU A 124 17.42 7.46 -10.56
CA LEU A 124 17.17 8.71 -11.28
C LEU A 124 16.31 9.69 -10.46
N SER A 125 15.32 9.17 -9.74
CA SER A 125 14.48 9.97 -8.84
C SER A 125 15.30 10.58 -7.71
N ALA A 126 16.25 9.84 -7.12
CA ALA A 126 17.16 10.36 -6.10
C ALA A 126 18.11 11.43 -6.66
N GLU A 127 18.62 11.24 -7.89
CA GLU A 127 19.43 12.26 -8.56
C GLU A 127 18.67 13.57 -8.79
N LEU A 128 17.44 13.46 -9.32
CA LEU A 128 16.57 14.61 -9.51
C LEU A 128 16.22 15.28 -8.17
N GLU A 129 15.96 14.50 -7.11
CA GLU A 129 15.74 15.06 -5.77
C GLU A 129 16.90 15.97 -5.34
N ARG A 130 18.16 15.52 -5.50
CA ARG A 130 19.37 16.32 -5.23
C ARG A 130 19.49 17.56 -6.12
N ASN A 131 18.98 17.48 -7.34
CA ASN A 131 18.96 18.58 -8.31
C ASN A 131 17.76 19.54 -8.12
N GLY A 132 17.07 19.47 -6.97
CA GLY A 132 16.05 20.46 -6.60
C GLY A 132 14.61 20.06 -6.91
N TYR A 133 14.34 18.76 -7.07
CA TYR A 133 12.99 18.19 -7.18
C TYR A 133 12.59 17.45 -5.89
N PRO A 134 12.43 18.14 -4.74
CA PRO A 134 12.29 17.49 -3.42
C PRO A 134 11.05 16.60 -3.29
N ILE A 135 10.00 16.85 -4.08
CA ILE A 135 8.76 16.03 -4.07
C ILE A 135 9.00 14.58 -4.52
N LEU A 136 10.13 14.30 -5.20
CA LEU A 136 10.45 12.98 -5.72
C LEU A 136 10.75 11.96 -4.62
N ILE A 137 11.03 12.40 -3.38
CA ILE A 137 11.16 11.49 -2.25
C ILE A 137 9.90 10.64 -2.02
N PHE A 138 8.71 11.21 -2.25
CA PHE A 138 7.45 10.48 -2.10
C PHE A 138 7.23 9.49 -3.26
N ARG A 139 7.66 9.85 -4.47
CA ARG A 139 7.67 8.91 -5.60
C ARG A 139 8.60 7.73 -5.34
N ARG A 140 9.75 7.97 -4.69
CA ARG A 140 10.69 6.90 -4.32
C ARG A 140 10.07 5.93 -3.31
N ILE A 141 9.30 6.43 -2.33
CA ILE A 141 8.52 5.58 -1.41
C ILE A 141 7.54 4.69 -2.21
N GLU A 142 6.78 5.28 -3.14
CA GLU A 142 5.86 4.53 -4.01
C GLU A 142 6.58 3.48 -4.87
N GLN A 143 7.77 3.80 -5.39
CA GLN A 143 8.59 2.86 -6.15
C GLN A 143 9.04 1.67 -5.29
N ILE A 144 9.44 1.88 -4.03
CA ILE A 144 9.76 0.80 -3.10
C ILE A 144 8.53 -0.08 -2.84
N GLN A 145 7.35 0.52 -2.64
CA GLN A 145 6.09 -0.20 -2.52
C GLN A 145 5.81 -1.07 -3.77
N ASN A 146 6.00 -0.53 -4.96
CA ASN A 146 5.83 -1.24 -6.22
C ASN A 146 6.84 -2.40 -6.38
N ILE A 147 8.11 -2.18 -6.04
CA ILE A 147 9.13 -3.25 -6.06
C ILE A 147 8.78 -4.35 -5.06
N SER A 148 8.31 -4.02 -3.85
CA SER A 148 7.82 -5.01 -2.90
C SER A 148 6.67 -5.85 -3.49
N ARG A 149 5.69 -5.23 -4.17
CA ARG A 149 4.60 -5.97 -4.86
C ARG A 149 5.13 -6.93 -5.92
N ILE A 150 6.16 -6.53 -6.68
CA ILE A 150 6.78 -7.41 -7.67
C ILE A 150 7.43 -8.61 -6.98
N TYR A 151 8.21 -8.41 -5.91
CA TYR A 151 8.79 -9.51 -5.15
C TYR A 151 7.72 -10.46 -4.59
N GLN A 152 6.58 -9.95 -4.13
CA GLN A 152 5.45 -10.80 -3.71
C GLN A 152 4.95 -11.69 -4.85
N LYS A 153 4.78 -11.12 -6.04
CA LYS A 153 4.36 -11.88 -7.24
C LYS A 153 5.41 -12.87 -7.74
N MET A 154 6.68 -12.64 -7.44
CA MET A 154 7.76 -13.60 -7.68
C MET A 154 7.84 -14.72 -6.62
N GLY A 155 7.12 -14.60 -5.50
CA GLY A 155 7.25 -15.51 -4.36
C GLY A 155 8.45 -15.21 -3.44
N ASP A 156 9.18 -14.11 -3.66
CA ASP A 156 10.28 -13.65 -2.81
C ASP A 156 9.72 -12.84 -1.62
N LEU A 157 9.00 -13.55 -0.75
CA LEU A 157 8.20 -12.95 0.33
C LEU A 157 9.07 -12.29 1.40
N GLU A 158 10.23 -12.86 1.71
CA GLU A 158 11.20 -12.27 2.64
C GLU A 158 11.64 -10.87 2.18
N LYS A 159 12.05 -10.71 0.91
CA LYS A 159 12.42 -9.39 0.38
C LYS A 159 11.24 -8.43 0.36
N ALA A 160 10.05 -8.91 0.00
CA ALA A 160 8.85 -8.09 0.00
C ALA A 160 8.53 -7.55 1.41
N ASN A 161 8.55 -8.42 2.42
CA ASN A 161 8.29 -8.10 3.82
C ASN A 161 9.33 -7.12 4.36
N ASN A 162 10.61 -7.40 4.12
CA ASN A 162 11.70 -6.54 4.58
C ASN A 162 11.62 -5.14 3.95
N LEU A 163 11.33 -5.01 2.66
CA LEU A 163 11.16 -3.69 2.04
C LEU A 163 10.02 -2.88 2.64
N ILE A 164 8.89 -3.51 2.97
CA ILE A 164 7.75 -2.82 3.60
C ILE A 164 8.09 -2.39 5.02
N LYS A 165 8.69 -3.28 5.81
CA LYS A 165 9.17 -2.93 7.15
C LYS A 165 10.15 -1.76 7.09
N ASN A 166 11.17 -1.86 6.25
CA ASN A 166 12.24 -0.87 6.17
C ASN A 166 11.73 0.49 5.69
N ILE A 167 10.77 0.53 4.75
CA ILE A 167 10.22 1.81 4.30
C ILE A 167 9.30 2.45 5.35
N ILE A 168 8.56 1.66 6.15
CA ILE A 168 7.85 2.18 7.34
C ILE A 168 8.86 2.78 8.31
N THR A 169 9.89 2.02 8.67
CA THR A 169 10.96 2.46 9.58
C THR A 169 11.62 3.75 9.12
N PHE A 170 11.94 3.85 7.84
CA PHE A 170 12.47 5.08 7.27
C PHE A 170 11.51 6.26 7.39
N ILE A 171 10.22 6.08 7.07
CA ILE A 171 9.26 7.19 7.10
C ILE A 171 9.16 7.81 8.50
N TYR A 172 9.07 7.00 9.57
CA TYR A 172 8.91 7.56 10.92
C TYR A 172 10.24 7.91 11.61
N SER A 173 11.32 7.16 11.38
CA SER A 173 12.58 7.32 12.13
C SER A 173 13.77 7.86 11.32
N GLY A 174 13.69 7.84 9.99
CA GLY A 174 14.78 8.23 9.11
C GLY A 174 15.84 7.15 8.87
N HIS A 175 15.75 5.99 9.54
CA HIS A 175 16.68 4.89 9.29
C HIS A 175 16.37 4.23 7.93
N ALA A 176 17.31 4.33 7.00
CA ALA A 176 17.19 3.81 5.63
C ALA A 176 17.82 2.42 5.44
N GLU A 177 18.21 1.73 6.52
CA GLU A 177 18.85 0.41 6.44
C GLU A 177 17.94 -0.60 5.73
N GLY A 178 18.53 -1.37 4.81
CA GLY A 178 17.82 -2.39 4.03
C GLY A 178 16.84 -1.83 2.98
N LEU A 179 16.87 -0.53 2.69
CA LEU A 179 16.29 0.04 1.47
C LEU A 179 17.21 -0.19 0.27
N ILE A 180 16.66 -0.11 -0.95
CA ILE A 180 17.37 -0.46 -2.19
C ILE A 180 18.52 0.51 -2.49
N ILE A 181 18.39 1.77 -2.07
CA ILE A 181 19.41 2.81 -2.19
C ILE A 181 19.60 3.45 -0.82
N GLU A 182 20.81 3.94 -0.53
CA GLU A 182 21.16 4.53 0.78
C GLU A 182 20.84 6.02 0.87
N ASP A 183 20.75 6.71 -0.27
CA ASP A 183 20.65 8.17 -0.32
C ASP A 183 19.22 8.69 -0.09
N TRP A 184 18.79 8.79 1.16
CA TRP A 184 17.47 9.30 1.52
C TRP A 184 17.53 10.58 2.35
N ASN A 185 16.62 11.52 2.08
CA ASN A 185 16.53 12.77 2.81
C ASN A 185 15.32 12.80 3.75
N HIS A 186 15.48 12.26 4.96
CA HIS A 186 14.38 12.20 5.94
C HIS A 186 13.81 13.57 6.33
N GLU A 187 14.65 14.61 6.34
CA GLU A 187 14.21 15.98 6.66
C GLU A 187 13.16 16.50 5.66
N LEU A 188 13.25 16.13 4.38
CA LEU A 188 12.24 16.50 3.38
C LEU A 188 10.87 15.85 3.66
N ILE A 189 10.86 14.62 4.16
CA ILE A 189 9.62 13.94 4.55
C ILE A 189 9.01 14.65 5.75
N ARG A 190 9.83 14.94 6.77
CA ARG A 190 9.37 15.62 7.99
C ARG A 190 8.91 17.06 7.76
N ALA A 191 9.45 17.73 6.73
CA ALA A 191 9.09 19.10 6.41
C ALA A 191 7.61 19.27 6.05
N VAL A 192 6.94 18.22 5.58
CA VAL A 192 5.51 18.25 5.21
C VAL A 192 4.77 17.10 5.88
N ALA A 193 4.39 17.31 7.14
CA ALA A 193 3.72 16.31 7.99
C ALA A 193 2.54 15.62 7.29
N LEU A 194 1.65 16.36 6.63
CA LEU A 194 0.50 15.76 5.92
C LEU A 194 0.93 14.74 4.86
N VAL A 195 2.01 15.01 4.13
CA VAL A 195 2.48 14.11 3.07
C VAL A 195 3.23 12.91 3.66
N GLN A 196 3.99 13.12 4.76
CA GLN A 196 4.56 12.01 5.53
C GLN A 196 3.48 11.03 6.00
N GLU A 197 2.40 11.55 6.58
CA GLU A 197 1.31 10.70 7.09
C GLU A 197 0.58 9.98 5.94
N ASN A 198 0.32 10.65 4.82
CA ASN A 198 -0.26 9.99 3.63
C ASN A 198 0.65 8.87 3.08
N ALA A 199 1.97 9.10 3.05
CA ALA A 199 2.92 8.08 2.61
C ALA A 199 2.94 6.89 3.57
N MET A 200 2.91 7.16 4.87
CA MET A 200 2.83 6.14 5.91
C MET A 200 1.55 5.32 5.80
N ASP A 201 0.39 5.96 5.64
CA ASP A 201 -0.90 5.28 5.42
C ASP A 201 -0.85 4.37 4.21
N SER A 202 -0.35 4.85 3.06
CA SER A 202 -0.19 4.03 1.85
C SER A 202 0.62 2.76 2.11
N VAL A 203 1.72 2.87 2.87
CA VAL A 203 2.58 1.73 3.18
C VAL A 203 1.92 0.78 4.17
N PHE A 204 1.23 1.28 5.21
CA PHE A 204 0.49 0.43 6.14
C PHE A 204 -0.69 -0.28 5.49
N ASN A 205 -1.39 0.36 4.55
CA ASN A 205 -2.44 -0.28 3.75
C ASN A 205 -1.88 -1.49 2.99
N GLN A 206 -0.67 -1.35 2.43
CA GLN A 206 0.03 -2.45 1.78
C GLN A 206 0.48 -3.51 2.79
N LEU A 207 0.93 -3.14 3.98
CA LEU A 207 1.30 -4.09 5.04
C LEU A 207 0.09 -4.93 5.48
N ALA A 208 -1.07 -4.29 5.70
CA ALA A 208 -2.31 -4.98 6.03
C ALA A 208 -2.70 -5.96 4.92
N SER A 209 -2.67 -5.52 3.66
CA SER A 209 -2.95 -6.37 2.50
C SER A 209 -1.99 -7.57 2.40
N LEU A 210 -0.71 -7.35 2.74
CA LEU A 210 0.31 -8.38 2.70
C LEU A 210 0.10 -9.41 3.82
N ASN A 211 -0.18 -8.96 5.04
CA ASN A 211 -0.53 -9.85 6.14
C ASN A 211 -1.78 -10.69 5.82
N SER A 212 -2.82 -10.07 5.25
CA SER A 212 -4.03 -10.76 4.78
C SER A 212 -3.73 -11.89 3.78
N ALA A 213 -2.89 -11.60 2.78
CA ALA A 213 -2.53 -12.56 1.73
C ALA A 213 -1.68 -13.73 2.25
N LEU A 214 -0.80 -13.46 3.22
CA LEU A 214 0.16 -14.45 3.72
C LEU A 214 -0.29 -15.21 4.96
N MET A 215 -1.41 -14.80 5.56
CA MET A 215 -1.97 -15.34 6.80
C MET A 215 -2.07 -16.88 6.85
N TYR A 216 -2.27 -17.52 5.69
CA TYR A 216 -2.47 -18.98 5.56
C TYR A 216 -1.26 -19.72 4.97
N THR A 217 -0.13 -19.05 4.73
CA THR A 217 1.01 -19.61 3.98
C THR A 217 1.97 -20.45 4.81
N GLY A 218 1.81 -20.49 6.13
CA GLY A 218 2.65 -21.24 7.06
C GLY A 218 4.00 -20.56 7.34
N GLU A 219 4.83 -20.33 6.31
CA GLU A 219 6.17 -19.73 6.47
C GLU A 219 6.11 -18.24 6.86
N TYR A 220 5.23 -17.47 6.20
CA TYR A 220 5.04 -16.04 6.42
C TYR A 220 3.67 -15.74 7.03
N ASP A 221 3.20 -16.62 7.91
CA ASP A 221 1.88 -16.52 8.54
C ASP A 221 1.81 -15.41 9.61
N ASN A 222 0.72 -15.38 10.37
CA ASN A 222 0.56 -14.37 11.42
C ASN A 222 1.64 -14.42 12.51
N VAL A 223 2.24 -15.58 12.81
CA VAL A 223 3.33 -15.69 13.80
C VAL A 223 4.57 -14.97 13.29
N TYR A 224 4.89 -15.14 12.01
CA TYR A 224 5.97 -14.41 11.35
C TYR A 224 5.74 -12.90 11.44
N PHE A 225 4.55 -12.43 11.05
CA PHE A 225 4.21 -11.00 11.09
C PHE A 225 4.30 -10.43 12.50
N ASN A 226 3.77 -11.14 13.50
CA ASN A 226 3.87 -10.70 14.89
C ASN A 226 5.32 -10.53 15.33
N THR A 227 6.16 -11.55 15.07
CA THR A 227 7.54 -11.61 15.57
C THR A 227 8.46 -10.63 14.84
N HIS A 228 8.35 -10.54 13.52
CA HIS A 228 9.35 -9.86 12.69
C HIS A 228 8.92 -8.45 12.24
N ILE A 229 7.62 -8.14 12.30
CA ILE A 229 7.06 -6.87 11.82
C ILE A 229 6.32 -6.13 12.94
N PHE A 230 5.22 -6.68 13.47
CA PHE A 230 4.36 -5.93 14.40
C PHE A 230 5.06 -5.62 15.73
N GLN A 231 5.66 -6.61 16.40
CA GLN A 231 6.36 -6.36 17.67
C GLN A 231 7.52 -5.35 17.53
N PRO A 232 8.43 -5.47 16.54
CA PRO A 232 9.46 -4.47 16.31
C PRO A 232 8.90 -3.08 16.04
N LEU A 233 7.86 -2.96 15.20
CA LEU A 233 7.26 -1.65 14.90
C LEU A 233 6.55 -1.05 16.11
N LEU A 234 5.85 -1.85 16.92
CA LEU A 234 5.20 -1.38 18.16
C LEU A 234 6.21 -0.89 19.21
N ALA A 235 7.41 -1.48 19.25
CA ALA A 235 8.44 -1.06 20.20
C ALA A 235 8.99 0.34 19.90
N ASP A 236 9.08 0.70 18.62
CA ASP A 236 9.85 1.87 18.16
C ASP A 236 8.99 2.98 17.53
N MET A 237 7.82 2.66 16.98
CA MET A 237 7.00 3.63 16.24
C MET A 237 6.24 4.55 17.20
N PRO A 238 6.36 5.88 17.06
CA PRO A 238 5.60 6.81 17.89
C PRO A 238 4.11 6.78 17.52
N ALA A 239 3.24 6.86 18.53
CA ALA A 239 1.79 6.99 18.39
C ALA A 239 1.31 8.42 18.72
N ASP A 240 2.07 9.42 18.28
CA ASP A 240 1.91 10.85 18.63
C ASP A 240 0.93 11.61 17.73
N LEU A 241 0.60 11.05 16.57
CA LEU A 241 -0.33 11.60 15.59
C LEU A 241 -1.51 10.65 15.37
N TYR A 242 -2.64 11.18 14.93
CA TYR A 242 -3.88 10.42 14.75
C TYR A 242 -3.70 9.19 13.83
N ASN A 243 -3.09 9.35 12.65
CA ASN A 243 -2.87 8.23 11.71
C ASN A 243 -1.95 7.16 12.31
N ARG A 244 -0.87 7.58 12.98
CA ARG A 244 0.06 6.69 13.69
C ARG A 244 -0.60 5.95 14.84
N ALA A 245 -1.43 6.62 15.62
CA ALA A 245 -2.16 6.02 16.72
C ALA A 245 -3.11 4.93 16.22
N ILE A 246 -3.78 5.15 15.08
CA ILE A 246 -4.62 4.12 14.44
C ILE A 246 -3.79 2.93 13.99
N ALA A 247 -2.70 3.15 13.25
CA ALA A 247 -1.81 2.08 12.80
C ALA A 247 -1.19 1.31 13.97
N HIS A 248 -0.77 2.01 15.02
CA HIS A 248 -0.26 1.44 16.26
C HIS A 248 -1.32 0.57 16.95
N ASN A 249 -2.53 1.10 17.15
CA ASN A 249 -3.62 0.36 17.79
C ASN A 249 -4.04 -0.87 16.97
N TRP A 250 -4.05 -0.77 15.64
CA TRP A 250 -4.29 -1.91 14.76
C TRP A 250 -3.22 -3.01 14.96
N MET A 251 -1.93 -2.65 14.90
CA MET A 251 -0.83 -3.59 15.15
C MET A 251 -0.89 -4.18 16.57
N TYR A 252 -1.27 -3.38 17.55
CA TYR A 252 -1.43 -3.82 18.93
C TYR A 252 -2.53 -4.88 19.05
N VAL A 253 -3.69 -4.66 18.43
CA VAL A 253 -4.76 -5.69 18.40
C VAL A 253 -4.25 -6.97 17.72
N LYS A 254 -3.53 -6.85 16.59
CA LYS A 254 -2.91 -8.00 15.90
C LYS A 254 -1.92 -8.76 16.78
N ALA A 255 -1.11 -8.05 17.56
CA ALA A 255 -0.16 -8.64 18.49
C ALA A 255 -0.84 -9.30 19.71
N SER A 256 -1.92 -8.71 20.23
CA SER A 256 -2.64 -9.25 21.39
C SER A 256 -3.22 -10.64 21.15
N TYR A 257 -3.55 -10.98 19.89
CA TYR A 257 -3.92 -12.35 19.49
C TYR A 257 -2.88 -13.41 19.91
N PHE A 258 -1.60 -13.04 19.95
CA PHE A 258 -0.50 -13.95 20.27
C PHE A 258 -0.02 -13.84 21.71
N ASN A 259 -0.08 -12.63 22.27
CA ASN A 259 0.61 -12.31 23.51
C ASN A 259 -0.33 -12.29 24.72
N ASP A 260 -1.63 -12.14 24.50
CA ASP A 260 -2.61 -11.92 25.56
C ASP A 260 -3.65 -13.04 25.64
N PRO A 261 -4.37 -13.16 26.76
CA PRO A 261 -5.54 -14.04 26.85
C PRO A 261 -6.61 -13.72 25.80
N GLU A 262 -7.40 -14.73 25.41
CA GLU A 262 -8.46 -14.62 24.39
C GLU A 262 -9.43 -13.46 24.69
N GLU A 263 -9.82 -13.31 25.95
CA GLU A 263 -10.71 -12.24 26.43
C GLU A 263 -10.13 -10.85 26.09
N VAL A 264 -8.83 -10.64 26.35
CA VAL A 264 -8.15 -9.37 26.11
C VAL A 264 -8.07 -9.06 24.62
N TYR A 265 -7.80 -10.06 23.78
CA TYR A 265 -7.81 -9.89 22.33
C TYR A 265 -9.18 -9.42 21.82
N PHE A 266 -10.27 -10.03 22.28
CA PHE A 266 -11.62 -9.63 21.87
C PHE A 266 -12.05 -8.27 22.46
N GLU A 267 -11.63 -7.91 23.67
CA GLU A 267 -11.84 -6.56 24.20
C GLU A 267 -11.10 -5.50 23.35
N ASN A 268 -9.86 -5.77 22.95
CA ASN A 268 -9.11 -4.88 22.06
C ASN A 268 -9.78 -4.74 20.69
N LEU A 269 -10.33 -5.82 20.14
CA LEU A 269 -11.15 -5.76 18.91
C LEU A 269 -12.38 -4.87 19.11
N LYS A 270 -13.15 -5.07 20.18
CA LYS A 270 -14.33 -4.25 20.48
C LYS A 270 -13.96 -2.77 20.63
N ALA A 271 -12.86 -2.47 21.32
CA ALA A 271 -12.36 -1.11 21.46
C ALA A 271 -12.00 -0.48 20.10
N PHE A 272 -11.28 -1.20 19.23
CA PHE A 272 -10.90 -0.69 17.91
C PHE A 272 -12.10 -0.49 16.97
N PHE A 273 -13.08 -1.40 17.01
CA PHE A 273 -14.29 -1.27 16.18
C PHE A 273 -15.27 -0.23 16.71
N GLY A 274 -15.35 -0.09 18.05
CA GLY A 274 -16.20 0.86 18.76
C GLY A 274 -15.68 2.29 18.77
N ASP A 275 -14.45 2.52 18.34
CA ASP A 275 -13.89 3.87 18.21
C ASP A 275 -14.52 4.60 17.01
N THR A 276 -15.41 5.54 17.35
CA THR A 276 -16.13 6.41 16.41
C THR A 276 -15.22 7.42 15.71
N GLU A 277 -14.06 7.71 16.29
CA GLU A 277 -13.10 8.64 15.69
C GLU A 277 -12.35 8.00 14.52
N ILE A 278 -12.31 6.66 14.40
CA ILE A 278 -11.65 5.98 13.28
C ILE A 278 -12.50 6.12 12.00
N SER A 279 -12.02 6.93 11.07
CA SER A 279 -12.69 7.17 9.78
C SER A 279 -12.74 5.93 8.87
N ALA A 280 -13.62 5.96 7.86
CA ALA A 280 -13.75 4.88 6.87
C ALA A 280 -12.47 4.67 6.01
N ALA A 281 -11.55 5.63 5.97
CA ALA A 281 -10.27 5.46 5.28
C ALA A 281 -9.44 4.28 5.85
N TYR A 282 -9.70 3.89 7.10
CA TYR A 282 -9.04 2.81 7.83
C TYR A 282 -9.84 1.51 7.87
N ASP A 283 -10.91 1.39 7.09
CA ASP A 283 -11.72 0.16 7.03
C ASP A 283 -10.92 -1.06 6.55
N HIS A 284 -9.80 -0.86 5.85
CA HIS A 284 -8.89 -1.94 5.48
C HIS A 284 -8.16 -2.55 6.70
N PHE A 285 -7.88 -1.79 7.77
CA PHE A 285 -7.36 -2.34 9.03
C PHE A 285 -8.44 -3.15 9.74
N LYS A 286 -9.68 -2.64 9.76
CA LYS A 286 -10.84 -3.39 10.29
C LYS A 286 -11.03 -4.71 9.53
N ALA A 287 -10.97 -4.68 8.20
CA ALA A 287 -11.05 -5.87 7.37
C ALA A 287 -9.95 -6.89 7.71
N ASN A 288 -8.69 -6.44 7.83
CA ASN A 288 -7.57 -7.30 8.20
C ASN A 288 -7.73 -7.91 9.62
N LEU A 289 -8.36 -7.20 10.56
CA LEU A 289 -8.71 -7.74 11.89
C LEU A 289 -9.83 -8.78 11.82
N LEU A 290 -10.87 -8.55 11.03
CA LEU A 290 -11.93 -9.56 10.81
C LEU A 290 -11.39 -10.82 10.13
N GLU A 291 -10.42 -10.69 9.24
CA GLU A 291 -9.70 -11.82 8.65
C GLU A 291 -8.92 -12.63 9.71
N GLN A 292 -8.31 -11.96 10.70
CA GLN A 292 -7.68 -12.63 11.84
C GLN A 292 -8.70 -13.44 12.66
N VAL A 293 -9.91 -12.89 12.87
CA VAL A 293 -11.00 -13.60 13.57
C VAL A 293 -11.47 -14.81 12.77
N ILE A 294 -11.62 -14.69 11.45
CA ILE A 294 -11.94 -15.82 10.56
C ILE A 294 -10.83 -16.87 10.57
N PHE A 295 -9.56 -16.46 10.60
CA PHE A 295 -8.43 -17.37 10.74
C PHE A 295 -8.46 -18.13 12.06
N TYR A 296 -8.75 -17.43 13.18
CA TYR A 296 -8.96 -18.06 14.49
C TYR A 296 -10.08 -19.11 14.44
N LEU A 297 -11.22 -18.74 13.87
CA LEU A 297 -12.40 -19.57 13.69
C LEU A 297 -12.12 -20.85 12.89
N ASN A 298 -11.34 -20.75 11.80
CA ASN A 298 -11.00 -21.89 10.95
C ASN A 298 -10.10 -22.95 11.64
N LYS A 299 -9.57 -22.67 12.84
CA LYS A 299 -8.86 -23.68 13.63
C LYS A 299 -9.79 -24.69 14.31
N ASP A 300 -11.08 -24.34 14.45
CA ASP A 300 -12.09 -25.18 15.10
C ASP A 300 -13.05 -25.82 14.08
N ASP A 301 -13.08 -27.17 14.05
CA ASP A 301 -13.84 -27.98 13.09
C ASP A 301 -15.32 -28.17 13.49
N LYS A 302 -16.13 -27.11 13.49
CA LYS A 302 -17.57 -27.18 13.84
C LYS A 302 -18.45 -26.31 12.96
N GLU A 303 -19.68 -26.75 12.72
CA GLU A 303 -20.75 -26.02 12.01
C GLU A 303 -21.00 -24.60 12.54
N ARG A 304 -20.81 -24.37 13.86
CA ARG A 304 -20.90 -23.04 14.48
C ARG A 304 -19.89 -22.03 13.92
N THR A 305 -18.73 -22.51 13.48
CA THR A 305 -17.69 -21.71 12.82
C THR A 305 -18.22 -21.10 11.52
N SER A 306 -18.99 -21.85 10.74
CA SER A 306 -19.51 -21.39 9.45
C SER A 306 -20.52 -20.24 9.58
N LEU A 307 -21.40 -20.30 10.59
CA LEU A 307 -22.35 -19.22 10.85
C LEU A 307 -21.65 -17.93 11.30
N ALA A 308 -20.69 -18.05 12.21
CA ALA A 308 -19.89 -16.92 12.68
C ALA A 308 -19.11 -16.25 11.54
N ILE A 309 -18.47 -17.04 10.67
CA ILE A 309 -17.75 -16.53 9.49
C ILE A 309 -18.73 -15.77 8.57
N ALA A 310 -19.91 -16.32 8.31
CA ALA A 310 -20.91 -15.67 7.45
C ALA A 310 -21.38 -14.33 8.04
N GLN A 311 -21.57 -14.24 9.36
CA GLN A 311 -21.95 -13.00 10.05
C GLN A 311 -20.84 -11.94 9.96
N ILE A 312 -19.58 -12.34 10.13
CA ILE A 312 -18.42 -11.45 9.97
C ILE A 312 -18.32 -10.93 8.53
N GLN A 313 -18.49 -11.81 7.53
CA GLN A 313 -18.46 -11.42 6.13
C GLN A 313 -19.60 -10.47 5.77
N GLN A 314 -20.81 -10.75 6.27
CA GLN A 314 -21.96 -9.88 6.09
C GLN A 314 -21.73 -8.49 6.70
N TYR A 315 -21.17 -8.43 7.91
CA TYR A 315 -20.79 -7.16 8.54
C TYR A 315 -19.80 -6.38 7.66
N ALA A 316 -18.73 -7.04 7.19
CA ALA A 316 -17.73 -6.39 6.34
C ALA A 316 -18.34 -5.82 5.05
N GLU A 317 -19.19 -6.57 4.35
CA GLU A 317 -19.81 -6.10 3.09
C GLU A 317 -20.83 -4.97 3.34
N ALA A 318 -21.55 -5.00 4.46
CA ALA A 318 -22.52 -3.97 4.80
C ALA A 318 -21.85 -2.65 5.25
N HIS A 319 -20.78 -2.74 6.04
CA HIS A 319 -20.29 -1.60 6.83
C HIS A 319 -18.89 -1.11 6.47
N LEU A 320 -18.05 -1.93 5.83
CA LEU A 320 -16.69 -1.55 5.49
C LEU A 320 -16.56 -1.17 4.01
N LYS A 321 -15.78 -0.14 3.71
CA LYS A 321 -15.50 0.32 2.35
C LYS A 321 -14.01 0.19 1.99
N ASP A 322 -13.72 -0.22 0.76
CA ASP A 322 -12.39 -0.15 0.20
C ASP A 322 -12.02 1.30 -0.18
N PHE A 323 -10.79 1.51 -0.65
CA PHE A 323 -10.29 2.82 -1.08
C PHE A 323 -11.06 3.42 -2.28
N LEU A 324 -11.89 2.62 -2.97
CA LEU A 324 -12.77 3.06 -4.06
C LEU A 324 -14.22 3.30 -3.57
N GLY A 325 -14.47 3.18 -2.26
CA GLY A 325 -15.81 3.28 -1.69
C GLY A 325 -16.69 2.06 -1.96
N LYS A 326 -16.13 0.93 -2.42
CA LYS A 326 -16.88 -0.31 -2.65
C LYS A 326 -16.95 -1.15 -1.37
N PRO A 327 -18.01 -1.94 -1.17
CA PRO A 327 -18.08 -2.91 -0.09
C PRO A 327 -16.84 -3.80 -0.01
N VAL A 328 -16.27 -3.97 1.19
CA VAL A 328 -15.17 -4.91 1.41
C VAL A 328 -15.71 -6.33 1.43
N ARG A 329 -15.03 -7.23 0.71
CA ARG A 329 -15.35 -8.66 0.67
C ARG A 329 -14.19 -9.47 1.23
N ILE A 330 -14.42 -10.06 2.40
CA ILE A 330 -13.44 -10.93 3.06
C ILE A 330 -13.62 -12.37 2.54
N ALA A 331 -12.55 -12.93 1.97
CA ALA A 331 -12.57 -14.31 1.50
C ALA A 331 -12.43 -15.29 2.68
N SER A 332 -13.13 -16.43 2.59
CA SER A 332 -12.89 -17.55 3.49
C SER A 332 -11.55 -18.19 3.10
N GLY A 333 -10.69 -18.56 4.07
CA GLY A 333 -9.27 -18.86 3.84
C GLY A 333 -8.91 -19.85 2.73
N LYS A 334 -9.85 -20.70 2.27
CA LYS A 334 -9.66 -21.59 1.10
C LYS A 334 -9.65 -20.84 -0.24
N ASP A 335 -10.38 -19.73 -0.37
CA ASP A 335 -10.50 -18.98 -1.62
C ASP A 335 -9.35 -17.98 -1.83
N LEU A 336 -8.67 -17.56 -0.75
CA LEU A 336 -7.51 -16.68 -0.78
C LEU A 336 -6.28 -17.36 -1.39
N PHE A 337 -6.04 -18.63 -1.05
CA PHE A 337 -4.89 -19.40 -1.53
C PHE A 337 -4.88 -19.55 -3.06
N LEU A 338 -6.07 -19.67 -3.67
CA LEU A 338 -6.23 -19.78 -5.12
C LEU A 338 -6.05 -18.45 -5.87
N LYS A 339 -6.13 -17.29 -5.18
CA LYS A 339 -5.92 -15.96 -5.80
C LYS A 339 -4.47 -15.47 -5.72
N VAL A 340 -3.68 -15.97 -4.77
CA VAL A 340 -2.25 -15.64 -4.65
C VAL A 340 -1.41 -16.47 -5.63
N ALA A 341 -1.88 -17.67 -5.99
CA ALA A 341 -1.21 -18.59 -6.91
C ALA A 341 -1.45 -18.33 -8.42
N VAL A 342 -2.02 -17.17 -8.80
CA VAL A 342 -2.28 -16.77 -10.21
C VAL A 342 -1.70 -15.40 -10.53
#